data_AF-A0A529LTE7-F1
#
_entry.id   AF-A0A529LTE7-F1
#
_cell.length_a   1.000
_cell.length_b   1.000
_cell.length_c   1.000
_cell.angle_alpha   90.00
_cell.angle_beta   90.00
_cell.angle_gamma   90.00
#
_symmetry.space_group_name_H-M   'P 1'
#
loop_
_entity.id
_entity.type
_entity.pdbx_description
1 polymer ?
#
loop_
_entity_poly.entity_id
_entity_poly.type
_entity_poly.pdbx_seq_one_letter_code
_entity_poly.pdbx_strand_id
1 'polypeptide(L)'
;MTSQTALKPITTTAPVSERDMANAIRALAMDSVQKANSGHPGMPMGMADVATVLFNRFINIDPSRPDWPDRDRFVLSAGHGSMLQYALHHLLGYEDMQIEELQRFRQLGSRTAGHPEYGHALGVETTTGPLGQGISTAVGMALAERMLAARYGADLVDHHTYVIAGDGCLQEGISHEAIDLAGHLKLSRLIVFWDDNAISIDGPTSLSTSMDQPARFKAAGWDVQSVAGHDMEAVAAAIEAARRSDRPSLIACRTVIGMGAPNLGGSEKTHGAPLGEAEIAATRENIGWAHAPFDVPDDILFTWREIAGRGEAMRRAWEQRLAASPRREAFESAVAAELPDTVFE
;
A
#
# COMPACT_ATOMS: atom_id res chain seq x y z
N MET A 1 -20.68 -16.01 17.73
CA MET A 1 -19.71 -16.26 18.82
C MET A 1 -18.41 -15.63 18.39
N THR A 2 -18.14 -14.43 18.88
CA THR A 2 -16.98 -13.61 18.54
C THR A 2 -15.72 -14.23 19.17
N SER A 3 -14.84 -14.80 18.34
CA SER A 3 -13.51 -15.23 18.77
C SER A 3 -12.61 -14.00 18.88
N GLN A 4 -12.70 -13.29 20.00
CA GLN A 4 -11.62 -12.39 20.42
C GLN A 4 -10.48 -13.27 20.91
N THR A 5 -9.47 -13.46 20.06
CA THR A 5 -8.21 -14.06 20.47
C THR A 5 -7.55 -13.10 21.46
N ALA A 6 -7.61 -13.44 22.75
CA ALA A 6 -7.01 -12.63 23.81
C ALA A 6 -5.48 -12.65 23.64
N LEU A 7 -4.89 -11.46 23.42
CA LEU A 7 -3.44 -11.26 23.35
C LEU A 7 -2.80 -11.68 24.69
N LYS A 8 -1.70 -12.43 24.64
CA LYS A 8 -0.98 -12.87 25.85
C LYS A 8 -0.24 -11.69 26.52
N PRO A 9 0.07 -11.79 27.84
CA PRO A 9 0.78 -10.74 28.54
C PRO A 9 2.20 -10.54 27.99
N ILE A 10 2.56 -9.29 27.72
CA ILE A 10 3.86 -8.87 27.18
C ILE A 10 4.96 -9.24 28.19
N THR A 11 5.85 -10.16 27.81
CA THR A 11 7.15 -10.32 28.48
C THR A 11 8.08 -9.26 27.93
N THR A 12 8.87 -8.63 28.80
CA THR A 12 9.77 -7.50 28.48
C THR A 12 10.86 -7.92 27.48
N THR A 13 10.54 -7.87 26.18
CA THR A 13 11.46 -7.90 25.04
C THR A 13 11.88 -6.47 24.68
N ALA A 14 12.97 -6.33 23.91
CA ALA A 14 13.36 -5.05 23.32
C ALA A 14 12.19 -4.48 22.48
N PRO A 15 12.05 -3.14 22.34
CA PRO A 15 10.96 -2.56 21.57
C PRO A 15 11.02 -3.05 20.11
N VAL A 16 9.86 -3.43 19.57
CA VAL A 16 9.70 -3.82 18.16
C VAL A 16 10.14 -2.68 17.26
N SER A 17 11.08 -2.97 16.36
CA SER A 17 11.55 -1.99 15.38
C SER A 17 10.71 -2.03 14.10
N GLU A 18 10.75 -0.97 13.30
CA GLU A 18 10.13 -1.00 11.96
C GLU A 18 10.73 -2.08 11.06
N ARG A 19 11.98 -2.50 11.31
CA ARG A 19 12.58 -3.62 10.59
C ARG A 19 11.93 -4.96 10.94
N ASP A 20 11.56 -5.15 12.21
CA ASP A 20 10.81 -6.34 12.64
C ASP A 20 9.40 -6.35 12.02
N MET A 21 8.75 -5.18 11.99
CA MET A 21 7.46 -4.99 11.32
C MET A 21 7.54 -5.31 9.81
N ALA A 22 8.57 -4.81 9.11
CA ALA A 22 8.79 -5.08 7.70
C ALA A 22 9.10 -6.56 7.45
N ASN A 23 9.87 -7.21 8.32
CA ASN A 23 10.17 -8.63 8.21
C ASN A 23 8.94 -9.52 8.39
N ALA A 24 7.94 -9.11 9.17
CA ALA A 24 6.65 -9.80 9.23
C ALA A 24 5.94 -9.79 7.87
N ILE A 25 5.96 -8.66 7.15
CA ILE A 25 5.43 -8.59 5.77
C ILE A 25 6.20 -9.55 4.86
N ARG A 26 7.53 -9.55 4.91
CA ARG A 26 8.38 -10.43 4.10
C ARG A 26 8.05 -11.90 4.34
N ALA A 27 7.95 -12.30 5.61
CA ALA A 27 7.65 -13.66 6.02
C ALA A 27 6.26 -14.09 5.53
N LEU A 28 5.22 -13.29 5.80
CA LEU A 28 3.86 -13.58 5.34
C LEU A 28 3.78 -13.69 3.82
N ALA A 29 4.45 -12.79 3.09
CA ALA A 29 4.46 -12.82 1.63
C ALA A 29 5.11 -14.09 1.07
N MET A 30 6.32 -14.45 1.51
CA MET A 30 7.00 -15.65 1.01
C MET A 30 6.25 -16.94 1.41
N ASP A 31 5.69 -17.01 2.62
CA ASP A 31 4.95 -18.19 3.10
C ASP A 31 3.63 -18.39 2.35
N SER A 32 2.85 -17.33 2.13
CA SER A 32 1.61 -17.39 1.36
C SER A 32 1.86 -17.82 -0.08
N VAL A 33 2.86 -17.23 -0.74
CA VAL A 33 3.24 -17.60 -2.11
C VAL A 33 3.70 -19.05 -2.17
N GLN A 34 4.52 -19.49 -1.19
CA GLN A 34 5.01 -20.86 -1.11
C GLN A 34 3.87 -21.86 -0.92
N LYS A 35 2.94 -21.59 0.00
CA LYS A 35 1.78 -22.45 0.26
C LYS A 35 0.84 -22.55 -0.93
N ALA A 36 0.65 -21.45 -1.66
CA ALA A 36 -0.13 -21.43 -2.90
C ALA A 36 0.58 -22.10 -4.09
N ASN A 37 1.89 -22.33 -3.98
CA ASN A 37 2.77 -22.69 -5.09
C ASN A 37 2.58 -21.76 -6.32
N SER A 38 2.29 -20.48 -6.05
CA SER A 38 1.92 -19.48 -7.04
C SER A 38 1.98 -18.08 -6.44
N GLY A 39 2.53 -17.12 -7.18
CA GLY A 39 2.52 -15.71 -6.79
C GLY A 39 3.87 -15.01 -6.93
N HIS A 40 3.95 -13.79 -6.39
CA HIS A 40 5.05 -12.86 -6.62
C HIS A 40 5.64 -12.41 -5.27
N PRO A 41 6.69 -13.08 -4.76
CA PRO A 41 7.27 -12.75 -3.45
C PRO A 41 8.22 -11.55 -3.53
N GLY A 42 8.85 -11.32 -4.68
CA GLY A 42 9.94 -10.36 -4.84
C GLY A 42 9.58 -8.91 -4.51
N MET A 43 8.54 -8.36 -5.14
CA MET A 43 8.12 -6.97 -4.88
C MET A 43 7.64 -6.77 -3.43
N PRO A 44 6.77 -7.62 -2.85
CA PRO A 44 6.42 -7.51 -1.43
C PRO A 44 7.63 -7.48 -0.50
N MET A 45 8.66 -8.29 -0.80
CA MET A 45 9.87 -8.32 0.02
C MET A 45 10.75 -7.07 -0.13
N GLY A 46 10.86 -6.53 -1.36
CA GLY A 46 11.61 -5.31 -1.65
C GLY A 46 10.94 -4.07 -1.05
N MET A 47 9.62 -3.96 -1.18
CA MET A 47 8.85 -2.79 -0.76
C MET A 47 8.38 -2.81 0.71
N ALA A 48 8.66 -3.88 1.46
CA ALA A 48 8.23 -4.01 2.86
C ALA A 48 8.69 -2.84 3.75
N ASP A 49 9.91 -2.33 3.56
CA ASP A 49 10.43 -1.22 4.37
C ASP A 49 9.68 0.09 4.07
N VAL A 50 9.51 0.42 2.78
CA VAL A 50 8.78 1.62 2.33
C VAL A 50 7.31 1.58 2.80
N ALA A 51 6.65 0.43 2.62
CA ALA A 51 5.29 0.24 3.06
C ALA A 51 5.16 0.34 4.59
N THR A 52 6.12 -0.21 5.34
CA THR A 52 6.12 -0.10 6.80
C THR A 52 6.23 1.35 7.25
N VAL A 53 7.14 2.13 6.67
CA VAL A 53 7.28 3.56 6.99
C VAL A 53 5.99 4.33 6.67
N LEU A 54 5.43 4.13 5.47
CA LEU A 54 4.18 4.77 5.06
C LEU A 54 3.05 4.49 6.06
N PHE A 55 2.82 3.20 6.37
CA PHE A 55 1.70 2.81 7.21
C PHE A 55 1.94 3.14 8.68
N ASN A 56 3.15 2.96 9.18
CA ASN A 56 3.46 3.22 10.57
C ASN A 56 3.49 4.70 10.93
N ARG A 57 3.88 5.59 10.00
CA ARG A 57 4.12 7.00 10.35
C ARG A 57 3.16 7.99 9.70
N PHE A 58 2.59 7.69 8.54
CA PHE A 58 1.96 8.73 7.71
C PHE A 58 0.50 8.49 7.33
N ILE A 59 0.12 7.23 7.08
CA ILE A 59 -1.21 6.92 6.55
C ILE A 59 -2.29 7.01 7.64
N ASN A 60 -3.45 7.55 7.26
CA ASN A 60 -4.63 7.63 8.11
C ASN A 60 -5.69 6.64 7.64
N ILE A 61 -5.84 5.52 8.33
CA ILE A 61 -6.81 4.47 7.99
C ILE A 61 -7.42 3.89 9.26
N ASP A 62 -8.68 3.49 9.20
CA ASP A 62 -9.35 2.74 10.27
C ASP A 62 -9.88 1.40 9.72
N PRO A 63 -9.21 0.27 9.99
CA PRO A 63 -9.67 -1.05 9.54
C PRO A 63 -11.06 -1.45 10.04
N SER A 64 -11.56 -0.87 11.14
CA SER A 64 -12.91 -1.11 11.65
C SER A 64 -13.98 -0.34 10.87
N ARG A 65 -13.57 0.69 10.12
CA ARG A 65 -14.41 1.54 9.27
C ARG A 65 -13.69 1.82 7.94
N PRO A 66 -13.50 0.78 7.11
CA PRO A 66 -12.79 0.90 5.83
C PRO A 66 -13.54 1.78 4.83
N ASP A 67 -14.80 2.12 5.12
CA ASP A 67 -15.65 3.04 4.39
C ASP A 67 -15.52 4.51 4.82
N TRP A 68 -14.73 4.83 5.87
CA TRP A 68 -14.52 6.20 6.34
C TRP A 68 -14.14 7.13 5.17
N PRO A 69 -14.96 8.16 4.84
CA PRO A 69 -14.76 8.94 3.62
C PRO A 69 -13.41 9.67 3.54
N ASP A 70 -12.90 10.12 4.68
CA ASP A 70 -11.69 10.96 4.77
C ASP A 70 -10.43 10.19 5.20
N ARG A 71 -10.43 8.86 5.06
CA ARG A 71 -9.20 8.06 5.17
C ARG A 71 -8.23 8.41 4.04
N ASP A 72 -6.93 8.19 4.24
CA ASP A 72 -6.01 8.17 3.10
C ASP A 72 -6.31 6.97 2.20
N ARG A 73 -6.15 7.14 0.88
CA ARG A 73 -6.30 6.08 -0.10
C ARG A 73 -4.95 5.42 -0.37
N PHE A 74 -4.92 4.10 -0.45
CA PHE A 74 -3.73 3.33 -0.85
C PHE A 74 -4.05 2.46 -2.07
N VAL A 75 -3.26 2.64 -3.14
CA VAL A 75 -3.40 1.87 -4.37
C VAL A 75 -2.11 1.12 -4.67
N LEU A 76 -2.21 -0.20 -4.73
CA LEU A 76 -1.12 -1.04 -5.21
C LEU A 76 -1.19 -1.17 -6.73
N SER A 77 -0.62 -0.22 -7.46
CA SER A 77 -0.64 -0.25 -8.94
C SER A 77 0.13 -1.44 -9.51
N ALA A 78 1.22 -1.85 -8.85
CA ALA A 78 1.92 -3.10 -9.14
C ALA A 78 1.17 -4.30 -8.50
N GLY A 79 -0.08 -4.53 -8.91
CA GLY A 79 -1.00 -5.46 -8.26
C GLY A 79 -0.53 -6.91 -8.17
N HIS A 80 0.48 -7.32 -8.94
CA HIS A 80 1.05 -8.67 -8.85
C HIS A 80 1.64 -8.96 -7.46
N GLY A 81 2.17 -7.95 -6.76
CA GLY A 81 2.64 -8.06 -5.37
C GLY A 81 1.52 -7.91 -4.34
N SER A 82 0.34 -8.44 -4.65
CA SER A 82 -0.87 -8.39 -3.81
C SER A 82 -0.65 -8.82 -2.36
N MET A 83 0.27 -9.76 -2.12
CA MET A 83 0.63 -10.20 -0.77
C MET A 83 1.20 -9.10 0.13
N LEU A 84 1.78 -8.02 -0.42
CA LEU A 84 2.14 -6.85 0.36
C LEU A 84 0.89 -6.23 1.02
N GLN A 85 -0.14 -5.98 0.21
CA GLN A 85 -1.38 -5.37 0.66
C GLN A 85 -2.16 -6.31 1.60
N TYR A 86 -2.24 -7.60 1.28
CA TYR A 86 -2.92 -8.56 2.16
C TYR A 86 -2.20 -8.76 3.49
N ALA A 87 -0.86 -8.79 3.51
CA ALA A 87 -0.10 -8.82 4.76
C ALA A 87 -0.37 -7.58 5.61
N LEU A 88 -0.36 -6.38 5.01
CA LEU A 88 -0.73 -5.15 5.71
C LEU A 88 -2.16 -5.22 6.27
N HIS A 89 -3.13 -5.67 5.47
CA HIS A 89 -4.53 -5.77 5.91
C HIS A 89 -4.68 -6.76 7.08
N HIS A 90 -3.95 -7.87 7.07
CA HIS A 90 -3.91 -8.80 8.20
C HIS A 90 -3.26 -8.17 9.44
N LEU A 91 -2.11 -7.52 9.26
CA LEU A 91 -1.33 -6.93 10.34
C LEU A 91 -2.06 -5.75 11.00
N LEU A 92 -2.83 -4.97 10.24
CA LEU A 92 -3.73 -3.92 10.74
C LEU A 92 -5.07 -4.50 11.25
N GLY A 93 -5.40 -5.70 10.77
CA GLY A 93 -6.60 -6.53 10.93
C GLY A 93 -7.91 -5.86 10.66
N TYR A 94 -8.06 -5.64 9.36
CA TYR A 94 -9.34 -5.77 8.71
C TYR A 94 -10.02 -7.08 9.09
N GLU A 95 -11.32 -7.02 9.36
CA GLU A 95 -12.08 -8.16 9.89
C GLU A 95 -12.08 -9.38 8.95
N ASP A 96 -12.00 -9.14 7.65
CA ASP A 96 -12.02 -10.17 6.60
C ASP A 96 -10.62 -10.66 6.19
N MET A 97 -9.57 -10.24 6.89
CA MET A 97 -8.17 -10.61 6.58
C MET A 97 -7.49 -11.30 7.77
N GLN A 98 -8.12 -12.36 8.26
CA GLN A 98 -7.49 -13.23 9.26
C GLN A 98 -6.34 -14.04 8.65
N ILE A 99 -5.49 -14.65 9.47
CA ILE A 99 -4.30 -15.37 9.00
C ILE A 99 -4.66 -16.54 8.06
N GLU A 100 -5.84 -17.12 8.24
CA GLU A 100 -6.39 -18.19 7.41
C GLU A 100 -6.61 -17.75 5.96
N GLU A 101 -6.94 -16.47 5.72
CA GLU A 101 -7.06 -15.95 4.35
C GLU A 101 -5.70 -15.89 3.67
N LEU A 102 -4.65 -15.43 4.36
CA LEU A 102 -3.28 -15.42 3.83
C LEU A 102 -2.79 -16.85 3.52
N GLN A 103 -3.19 -17.83 4.34
CA GLN A 103 -2.96 -19.25 4.10
C GLN A 103 -3.72 -19.82 2.91
N ARG A 104 -4.78 -19.14 2.47
CA ARG A 104 -5.64 -19.48 1.32
C ARG A 104 -5.38 -18.57 0.13
N PHE A 105 -4.24 -17.88 0.08
CA PHE A 105 -3.82 -17.08 -1.05
C PHE A 105 -3.97 -17.83 -2.39
N ARG A 106 -4.61 -17.17 -3.37
CA ARG A 106 -4.90 -17.72 -4.71
C ARG A 106 -5.78 -18.97 -4.74
N GLN A 107 -6.45 -19.31 -3.65
CA GLN A 107 -7.38 -20.43 -3.62
C GLN A 107 -8.81 -19.98 -3.97
N LEU A 108 -9.58 -20.88 -4.57
CA LEU A 108 -10.96 -20.61 -4.97
C LEU A 108 -11.80 -20.13 -3.77
N GLY A 109 -12.46 -18.99 -3.94
CA GLY A 109 -13.34 -18.38 -2.93
C GLY A 109 -12.61 -17.72 -1.75
N SER A 110 -11.28 -17.65 -1.74
CA SER A 110 -10.52 -16.82 -0.76
C SER A 110 -10.70 -15.33 -1.04
N ARG A 111 -10.54 -14.50 -0.01
CA ARG A 111 -10.47 -13.02 -0.11
C ARG A 111 -9.16 -12.56 -0.75
N THR A 112 -8.11 -13.34 -0.54
CA THR A 112 -6.75 -13.10 -1.04
C THR A 112 -6.57 -13.63 -2.48
N ALA A 113 -7.19 -12.95 -3.43
CA ALA A 113 -7.08 -13.24 -4.86
C ALA A 113 -5.65 -13.07 -5.39
N GLY A 114 -5.40 -13.46 -6.64
CA GLY A 114 -4.06 -13.34 -7.23
C GLY A 114 -3.55 -11.91 -7.41
N HIS A 115 -4.48 -10.97 -7.58
CA HIS A 115 -4.31 -9.52 -7.65
C HIS A 115 -5.40 -8.87 -6.77
N PRO A 116 -5.22 -7.63 -6.27
CA PRO A 116 -6.22 -6.94 -5.46
C PRO A 116 -7.52 -6.73 -6.24
N GLU A 117 -8.66 -7.04 -5.63
CA GLU A 117 -9.99 -6.91 -6.23
C GLU A 117 -10.89 -6.05 -5.33
N TYR A 118 -11.36 -4.92 -5.85
CA TYR A 118 -12.29 -4.03 -5.14
C TYR A 118 -13.62 -4.72 -4.85
N GLY A 119 -14.16 -4.51 -3.65
CA GLY A 119 -15.40 -5.13 -3.19
C GLY A 119 -15.27 -6.59 -2.78
N HIS A 120 -14.14 -7.24 -3.08
CA HIS A 120 -13.87 -8.62 -2.68
C HIS A 120 -13.11 -8.73 -1.36
N ALA A 121 -12.24 -7.78 -1.05
CA ALA A 121 -11.57 -7.66 0.25
C ALA A 121 -11.64 -6.22 0.77
N LEU A 122 -11.86 -6.04 2.08
CA LEU A 122 -11.90 -4.72 2.71
C LEU A 122 -10.55 -4.01 2.59
N GLY A 123 -10.59 -2.68 2.48
CA GLY A 123 -9.40 -1.83 2.32
C GLY A 123 -8.78 -1.85 0.91
N VAL A 124 -9.26 -2.69 -0.01
CA VAL A 124 -8.83 -2.64 -1.42
C VAL A 124 -9.62 -1.55 -2.14
N GLU A 125 -8.96 -0.44 -2.44
CA GLU A 125 -9.59 0.76 -3.03
C GLU A 125 -9.99 0.58 -4.51
N THR A 126 -9.26 -0.25 -5.25
CA THR A 126 -9.51 -0.50 -6.67
C THR A 126 -8.92 -1.83 -7.10
N THR A 127 -9.51 -2.46 -8.11
CA THR A 127 -8.96 -3.66 -8.73
C THR A 127 -7.73 -3.31 -9.56
N THR A 128 -6.62 -4.01 -9.32
CA THR A 128 -5.37 -3.83 -10.08
C THR A 128 -4.86 -5.17 -10.61
N GLY A 129 -3.73 -5.16 -11.31
CA GLY A 129 -3.19 -6.34 -12.00
C GLY A 129 -2.74 -5.96 -13.41
N PRO A 130 -3.64 -5.44 -14.27
CA PRO A 130 -3.24 -4.78 -15.50
C PRO A 130 -2.39 -3.56 -15.15
N LEU A 131 -1.11 -3.59 -15.57
CA LEU A 131 -0.13 -2.58 -15.21
C LEU A 131 -0.56 -1.19 -15.71
N GLY A 132 -0.17 -0.14 -14.97
CA GLY A 132 -0.52 1.24 -15.28
C GLY A 132 -1.93 1.67 -14.84
N GLN A 133 -2.90 0.76 -14.72
CA GLN A 133 -4.27 1.12 -14.34
C GLN A 133 -4.36 1.68 -12.91
N GLY A 134 -3.62 1.13 -11.95
CA GLY A 134 -3.71 1.58 -10.56
C GLY A 134 -3.28 3.03 -10.36
N ILE A 135 -2.13 3.43 -10.92
CA ILE A 135 -1.68 4.84 -10.88
C ILE A 135 -2.67 5.75 -11.62
N SER A 136 -3.24 5.33 -12.75
CA SER A 136 -4.23 6.13 -13.48
C SER A 136 -5.54 6.29 -12.69
N THR A 137 -6.03 5.24 -12.03
CA THR A 137 -7.19 5.33 -11.14
C THR A 137 -6.92 6.23 -9.93
N ALA A 138 -5.71 6.16 -9.37
CA ALA A 138 -5.32 7.01 -8.23
C ALA A 138 -5.31 8.51 -8.58
N VAL A 139 -5.01 8.89 -9.83
CA VAL A 139 -5.20 10.27 -10.32
C VAL A 139 -6.66 10.70 -10.20
N GLY A 140 -7.60 9.81 -10.54
CA GLY A 140 -9.04 10.05 -10.35
C GLY A 140 -9.43 10.20 -8.87
N MET A 141 -8.87 9.38 -7.99
CA MET A 141 -9.10 9.48 -6.53
C MET A 141 -8.60 10.82 -5.97
N ALA A 142 -7.39 11.25 -6.34
CA ALA A 142 -6.83 12.53 -5.91
C ALA A 142 -7.60 13.73 -6.49
N LEU A 143 -8.12 13.62 -7.72
CA LEU A 143 -9.02 14.62 -8.30
C LEU A 143 -10.34 14.69 -7.53
N ALA A 144 -10.91 13.55 -7.16
CA ALA A 144 -12.15 13.47 -6.39
C ALA A 144 -12.00 14.12 -5.01
N GLU A 145 -10.89 13.87 -4.30
CA GLU A 145 -10.57 14.56 -3.04
C GLU A 145 -10.60 16.07 -3.24
N ARG A 146 -9.89 16.60 -4.24
CA ARG A 146 -9.80 18.04 -4.48
C ARG A 146 -11.15 18.67 -4.82
N MET A 147 -11.95 17.96 -5.61
CA MET A 147 -13.30 18.40 -5.98
C MET A 147 -14.24 18.42 -4.76
N LEU A 148 -14.15 17.40 -3.90
CA LEU A 148 -14.95 17.30 -2.69
C LEU A 148 -14.50 18.34 -1.64
N ALA A 149 -13.20 18.54 -1.45
CA ALA A 149 -12.67 19.59 -0.57
C ALA A 149 -13.11 20.98 -1.03
N ALA A 150 -13.12 21.27 -2.34
CA ALA A 150 -13.63 22.53 -2.87
C ALA A 150 -15.13 22.74 -2.59
N ARG A 151 -15.93 21.66 -2.65
CA ARG A 151 -17.39 21.72 -2.41
C ARG A 151 -17.77 21.75 -0.94
N TYR A 152 -17.10 20.96 -0.10
CA TYR A 152 -17.50 20.68 1.28
C TYR A 152 -16.55 21.27 2.34
N GLY A 153 -15.37 21.73 1.92
CA GLY A 153 -14.36 22.32 2.80
C GLY A 153 -13.34 21.30 3.30
N ALA A 154 -12.15 21.79 3.61
CA ALA A 154 -11.02 20.97 4.06
C ALA A 154 -11.26 20.32 5.43
N ASP A 155 -12.17 20.85 6.26
CA ASP A 155 -12.49 20.24 7.56
C ASP A 155 -13.12 18.85 7.43
N LEU A 156 -13.80 18.58 6.29
CA LEU A 156 -14.46 17.31 5.99
C LEU A 156 -13.71 16.44 4.98
N VAL A 157 -12.83 17.04 4.17
CA VAL A 157 -12.10 16.36 3.10
C VAL A 157 -10.67 16.88 3.04
N ASP A 158 -9.74 16.10 3.57
CA ASP A 158 -8.32 16.42 3.69
C ASP A 158 -7.49 15.12 3.79
N HIS A 159 -7.42 14.36 2.70
CA HIS A 159 -6.72 13.06 2.67
C HIS A 159 -5.80 12.90 1.48
N HIS A 160 -4.76 12.09 1.64
CA HIS A 160 -3.79 11.77 0.61
C HIS A 160 -4.21 10.53 -0.19
N THR A 161 -3.67 10.42 -1.40
CA THR A 161 -3.68 9.20 -2.21
C THR A 161 -2.25 8.73 -2.40
N TYR A 162 -1.93 7.56 -1.84
CA TYR A 162 -0.63 6.92 -1.93
C TYR A 162 -0.67 5.78 -2.94
N VAL A 163 0.36 5.66 -3.77
CA VAL A 163 0.45 4.61 -4.80
C VAL A 163 1.79 3.92 -4.71
N ILE A 164 1.81 2.59 -4.74
CA ILE A 164 3.03 1.82 -5.06
C ILE A 164 2.94 1.35 -6.50
N ALA A 165 3.88 1.80 -7.33
CA ALA A 165 4.02 1.43 -8.73
C ALA A 165 5.39 0.81 -8.98
N GLY A 166 5.49 -0.10 -9.95
CA GLY A 166 6.76 -0.69 -10.40
C GLY A 166 7.10 -0.25 -11.82
N ASP A 167 8.23 -0.74 -12.33
CA ASP A 167 8.71 -0.44 -13.69
C ASP A 167 7.66 -0.70 -14.76
N GLY A 168 6.99 -1.86 -14.70
CA GLY A 168 5.95 -2.22 -15.65
C GLY A 168 4.78 -1.23 -15.67
N CYS A 169 4.41 -0.64 -14.53
CA CYS A 169 3.38 0.41 -14.51
C CYS A 169 3.84 1.67 -15.26
N LEU A 170 5.11 2.04 -15.14
CA LEU A 170 5.66 3.26 -15.73
C LEU A 170 6.08 3.11 -17.20
N GLN A 171 6.08 1.89 -17.73
CA GLN A 171 6.26 1.59 -19.15
C GLN A 171 4.93 1.66 -19.92
N GLU A 172 3.80 1.44 -19.25
CA GLU A 172 2.48 1.48 -19.88
C GLU A 172 2.08 2.89 -20.28
N GLY A 173 1.58 3.05 -21.51
CA GLY A 173 1.21 4.35 -22.09
C GLY A 173 0.12 5.08 -21.29
N ILE A 174 -0.82 4.34 -20.70
CA ILE A 174 -1.88 4.91 -19.86
C ILE A 174 -1.33 5.64 -18.62
N SER A 175 -0.19 5.19 -18.09
CA SER A 175 0.46 5.88 -16.98
C SER A 175 1.00 7.23 -17.43
N HIS A 176 1.48 7.35 -18.67
CA HIS A 176 1.99 8.61 -19.21
C HIS A 176 0.90 9.68 -19.29
N GLU A 177 -0.27 9.32 -19.83
CA GLU A 177 -1.43 10.21 -19.91
C GLU A 177 -1.87 10.68 -18.51
N ALA A 178 -1.94 9.75 -17.56
CA ALA A 178 -2.32 10.06 -16.18
C ALA A 178 -1.29 10.94 -15.46
N ILE A 179 0.01 10.66 -15.65
CA ILE A 179 1.11 11.44 -15.07
C ILE A 179 1.09 12.88 -15.59
N ASP A 180 0.90 13.07 -16.90
CA ASP A 180 0.77 14.39 -17.51
C ASP A 180 -0.42 15.17 -16.93
N LEU A 181 -1.60 14.54 -16.90
CA LEU A 181 -2.81 15.16 -16.36
C LEU A 181 -2.67 15.54 -14.88
N ALA A 182 -2.12 14.66 -14.04
CA ALA A 182 -1.97 14.91 -12.62
C ALA A 182 -1.05 16.10 -12.33
N GLY A 183 0.04 16.22 -13.09
CA GLY A 183 0.97 17.35 -12.99
C GLY A 183 0.34 18.65 -13.49
N HIS A 184 -0.39 18.60 -14.62
CA HIS A 184 -1.17 19.74 -15.12
C HIS A 184 -2.16 20.28 -14.08
N LEU A 185 -2.90 19.38 -13.42
CA LEU A 185 -3.89 19.72 -12.40
C LEU A 185 -3.28 20.03 -11.02
N LYS A 186 -1.96 19.87 -10.85
CA LYS A 186 -1.24 20.04 -9.58
C LYS A 186 -1.89 19.27 -8.43
N LEU A 187 -2.14 17.97 -8.62
CA LEU A 187 -2.77 17.12 -7.60
C LEU A 187 -1.79 16.83 -6.43
N SER A 188 -1.57 17.82 -5.57
CA SER A 188 -0.54 17.79 -4.51
C SER A 188 -0.69 16.70 -3.45
N ARG A 189 -1.89 16.11 -3.34
CA ARG A 189 -2.16 15.00 -2.43
C ARG A 189 -1.91 13.61 -3.04
N LEU A 190 -1.44 13.54 -4.29
CA LEU A 190 -1.04 12.31 -4.94
C LEU A 190 0.46 12.08 -4.73
N ILE A 191 0.81 10.98 -4.04
CA ILE A 191 2.19 10.58 -3.77
C ILE A 191 2.41 9.18 -4.32
N VAL A 192 3.32 9.06 -5.28
CA VAL A 192 3.67 7.79 -5.92
C VAL A 192 5.05 7.34 -5.43
N PHE A 193 5.11 6.14 -4.86
CA PHE A 193 6.34 5.40 -4.63
C PHE A 193 6.60 4.52 -5.84
N TRP A 194 7.69 4.80 -6.55
CA TRP A 194 8.16 3.90 -7.59
C TRP A 194 9.18 2.94 -6.98
N ASP A 195 8.85 1.65 -7.03
CA ASP A 195 9.78 0.57 -6.76
C ASP A 195 10.81 0.48 -7.90
N ASP A 196 11.86 1.29 -7.81
CA ASP A 196 13.00 1.33 -8.74
C ASP A 196 13.97 0.20 -8.39
N ASN A 197 13.57 -1.04 -8.68
CA ASN A 197 14.37 -2.24 -8.40
C ASN A 197 15.19 -2.71 -9.61
N ALA A 198 15.00 -2.07 -10.78
CA ALA A 198 15.66 -2.36 -12.06
C ALA A 198 15.43 -3.77 -12.63
N ILE A 199 14.38 -4.47 -12.20
CA ILE A 199 14.03 -5.82 -12.65
C ILE A 199 12.58 -5.86 -13.18
N SER A 200 12.43 -6.50 -14.33
CA SER A 200 11.16 -6.90 -14.93
C SER A 200 11.05 -8.43 -14.98
N ILE A 201 9.97 -8.96 -15.56
CA ILE A 201 9.79 -10.41 -15.76
C ILE A 201 10.97 -11.03 -16.54
N ASP A 202 11.41 -10.36 -17.60
CA ASP A 202 12.43 -10.88 -18.53
C ASP A 202 13.86 -10.65 -18.06
N GLY A 203 14.07 -10.05 -16.87
CA GLY A 203 15.39 -9.68 -16.37
C GLY A 203 15.55 -8.17 -16.14
N PRO A 204 16.79 -7.66 -16.22
CA PRO A 204 17.08 -6.24 -16.02
C PRO A 204 16.26 -5.34 -16.94
N THR A 205 15.74 -4.23 -16.41
CA THR A 205 14.93 -3.26 -17.19
C THR A 205 15.69 -2.66 -18.37
N SER A 206 17.02 -2.64 -18.31
CA SER A 206 17.89 -2.20 -19.41
C SER A 206 17.73 -3.03 -20.71
N LEU A 207 17.08 -4.19 -20.66
CA LEU A 207 16.79 -4.99 -21.84
C LEU A 207 15.72 -4.36 -22.75
N SER A 208 14.81 -3.56 -22.20
CA SER A 208 13.64 -3.06 -22.93
C SER A 208 13.35 -1.57 -22.76
N THR A 209 14.03 -0.87 -21.84
CA THR A 209 13.87 0.58 -21.68
C THR A 209 15.17 1.28 -21.31
N SER A 210 15.27 2.54 -21.71
CA SER A 210 16.32 3.49 -21.31
C SER A 210 15.72 4.81 -20.81
N MET A 211 14.43 4.79 -20.43
CA MET A 211 13.68 5.96 -19.99
C MET A 211 14.19 6.48 -18.64
N ASP A 212 14.51 7.77 -18.57
CA ASP A 212 14.73 8.48 -17.30
C ASP A 212 13.37 8.86 -16.70
N GLN A 213 12.84 7.98 -15.83
CA GLN A 213 11.55 8.21 -15.17
C GLN A 213 11.55 9.48 -14.31
N PRO A 214 12.57 9.75 -13.46
CA PRO A 214 12.66 11.02 -12.74
C PRO A 214 12.57 12.26 -13.64
N ALA A 215 13.29 12.28 -14.78
CA ALA A 215 13.22 13.38 -15.73
C ALA A 215 11.84 13.50 -16.38
N ARG A 216 11.22 12.36 -16.76
CA ARG A 216 9.86 12.34 -17.33
C ARG A 216 8.83 12.94 -16.36
N PHE A 217 8.87 12.56 -15.08
CA PHE A 217 7.97 13.11 -14.07
C PHE A 217 8.22 14.61 -13.82
N LYS A 218 9.49 15.04 -13.74
CA LYS A 218 9.83 16.47 -13.63
C LYS A 218 9.27 17.27 -14.81
N ALA A 219 9.41 16.75 -16.03
CA ALA A 219 8.86 17.37 -17.23
C ALA A 219 7.32 17.44 -17.23
N ALA A 220 6.66 16.40 -16.70
CA ALA A 220 5.21 16.35 -16.52
C ALA A 220 4.69 17.22 -15.37
N GLY A 221 5.56 17.92 -14.64
CA GLY A 221 5.10 18.87 -13.63
C GLY A 221 5.07 18.32 -12.20
N TRP A 222 5.82 17.27 -11.89
CA TRP A 222 5.88 16.65 -10.57
C TRP A 222 7.07 17.11 -9.73
N ASP A 223 6.93 17.01 -8.42
CA ASP A 223 8.08 17.02 -7.51
C ASP A 223 8.67 15.61 -7.42
N VAL A 224 9.99 15.51 -7.56
CA VAL A 224 10.65 14.21 -7.72
C VAL A 224 11.81 14.09 -6.76
N GLN A 225 11.79 13.01 -5.99
CA GLN A 225 12.83 12.63 -5.03
C GLN A 225 13.34 11.23 -5.36
N SER A 226 14.58 10.94 -4.97
CA SER A 226 15.17 9.59 -5.07
C SER A 226 15.79 9.23 -3.72
N VAL A 227 15.49 8.04 -3.22
CA VAL A 227 15.94 7.57 -1.90
C VAL A 227 16.38 6.11 -1.96
N ALA A 228 17.27 5.71 -1.06
CA ALA A 228 17.50 4.29 -0.80
C ALA A 228 16.25 3.72 -0.10
N GLY A 229 15.52 2.83 -0.76
CA GLY A 229 14.23 2.34 -0.27
C GLY A 229 14.30 1.50 1.00
N HIS A 230 15.50 1.00 1.35
CA HIS A 230 15.77 0.25 2.59
C HIS A 230 16.30 1.14 3.73
N ASP A 231 16.48 2.43 3.49
CA ASP A 231 16.74 3.44 4.53
C ASP A 231 15.41 4.07 4.94
N MET A 232 14.85 3.56 6.04
CA MET A 232 13.52 3.94 6.52
C MET A 232 13.44 5.43 6.91
N GLU A 233 14.53 6.03 7.39
CA GLU A 233 14.55 7.46 7.72
C GLU A 233 14.62 8.32 6.46
N ALA A 234 15.38 7.91 5.45
CA ALA A 234 15.38 8.59 4.15
C ALA A 234 14.00 8.54 3.49
N VAL A 235 13.31 7.38 3.57
CA VAL A 235 11.94 7.24 3.09
C VAL A 235 10.99 8.15 3.86
N ALA A 236 11.08 8.19 5.20
CA ALA A 236 10.23 9.05 6.02
C ALA A 236 10.42 10.53 5.68
N ALA A 237 11.66 11.00 5.58
CA ALA A 237 11.97 12.37 5.20
C ALA A 237 11.42 12.73 3.80
N ALA A 238 11.47 11.78 2.85
CA ALA A 238 10.91 12.00 1.52
C ALA A 238 9.38 12.11 1.52
N ILE A 239 8.69 11.32 2.35
CA ILE A 239 7.22 11.42 2.52
C ILE A 239 6.85 12.76 3.16
N GLU A 240 7.58 13.20 4.19
CA GLU A 240 7.38 14.52 4.81
C GLU A 240 7.59 15.68 3.85
N ALA A 241 8.58 15.57 2.95
CA ALA A 241 8.79 16.55 1.89
C ALA A 241 7.64 16.52 0.86
N ALA A 242 7.22 15.33 0.44
CA ALA A 242 6.14 15.15 -0.52
C ALA A 242 4.80 15.72 -0.02
N ARG A 243 4.44 15.48 1.25
CA ARG A 243 3.22 16.02 1.88
C ARG A 243 3.20 17.55 2.01
N ARG A 244 4.34 18.22 1.82
CA ARG A 244 4.46 19.69 1.83
C ARG A 244 4.51 20.30 0.43
N SER A 245 4.55 19.48 -0.61
CA SER A 245 4.57 19.96 -2.00
C SER A 245 3.23 20.58 -2.41
N ASP A 246 3.27 21.53 -3.33
CA ASP A 246 2.10 22.07 -4.03
C ASP A 246 1.84 21.34 -5.37
N ARG A 247 2.52 20.22 -5.61
CA ARG A 247 2.51 19.40 -6.84
C ARG A 247 2.43 17.92 -6.50
N PRO A 248 1.93 17.06 -7.41
CA PRO A 248 2.00 15.62 -7.18
C PRO A 248 3.47 15.19 -7.06
N SER A 249 3.73 14.17 -6.23
CA SER A 249 5.08 13.76 -5.88
C SER A 249 5.42 12.35 -6.33
N LEU A 250 6.60 12.17 -6.94
CA LEU A 250 7.23 10.88 -7.17
C LEU A 250 8.40 10.70 -6.19
N ILE A 251 8.38 9.60 -5.44
CA ILE A 251 9.51 9.13 -4.64
C ILE A 251 10.04 7.88 -5.34
N ALA A 252 11.17 7.98 -6.02
CA ALA A 252 11.89 6.85 -6.59
C ALA A 252 12.62 6.11 -5.47
N CYS A 253 12.08 4.97 -5.06
CA CYS A 253 12.62 4.14 -4.01
C CYS A 253 13.54 3.09 -4.63
N ARG A 254 14.87 3.27 -4.50
CA ARG A 254 15.82 2.27 -4.98
C ARG A 254 15.81 1.06 -4.04
N THR A 255 15.25 -0.06 -4.49
CA THR A 255 15.14 -1.30 -3.69
C THR A 255 15.90 -2.47 -4.34
N VAL A 256 15.93 -3.60 -3.64
CA VAL A 256 16.33 -4.91 -4.16
C VAL A 256 15.09 -5.79 -4.19
N ILE A 257 14.68 -6.25 -5.37
CA ILE A 257 13.59 -7.24 -5.50
C ILE A 257 13.95 -8.51 -4.73
N GLY A 258 13.03 -9.06 -3.94
CA GLY A 258 13.32 -10.21 -3.10
C GLY A 258 14.29 -9.91 -1.94
N MET A 259 14.37 -8.65 -1.48
CA MET A 259 15.22 -8.26 -0.35
C MET A 259 15.07 -9.23 0.84
N GLY A 260 16.20 -9.76 1.31
CA GLY A 260 16.27 -10.77 2.35
C GLY A 260 16.60 -12.17 1.82
N ALA A 261 16.25 -12.49 0.56
CA ALA A 261 16.62 -13.76 -0.08
C ALA A 261 18.09 -13.74 -0.53
N PRO A 262 19.00 -14.45 0.16
CA PRO A 262 20.43 -14.26 -0.04
C PRO A 262 20.95 -14.77 -1.38
N ASN A 263 20.29 -15.75 -2.00
CA ASN A 263 20.74 -16.35 -3.26
C ASN A 263 19.91 -15.89 -4.47
N LEU A 264 18.65 -15.49 -4.26
CA LEU A 264 17.74 -15.07 -5.34
C LEU A 264 17.47 -13.56 -5.37
N GLY A 265 17.74 -12.82 -4.29
CA GLY A 265 17.52 -11.37 -4.22
C GLY A 265 18.23 -10.61 -5.34
N GLY A 266 17.56 -9.62 -5.92
CA GLY A 266 18.07 -8.83 -7.05
C GLY A 266 17.92 -9.49 -8.42
N SER A 267 17.29 -10.67 -8.50
CA SER A 267 17.03 -11.38 -9.77
C SER A 267 15.53 -11.48 -10.07
N GLU A 268 15.22 -11.51 -11.37
CA GLU A 268 13.92 -11.83 -11.95
C GLU A 268 13.35 -13.17 -11.46
N LYS A 269 14.20 -14.08 -10.97
CA LYS A 269 13.77 -15.34 -10.36
C LYS A 269 12.86 -15.16 -9.13
N THR A 270 12.95 -14.01 -8.45
CA THR A 270 12.05 -13.68 -7.33
C THR A 270 10.77 -12.98 -7.78
N HIS A 271 10.62 -12.67 -9.07
CA HIS A 271 9.49 -11.89 -9.55
C HIS A 271 8.17 -12.66 -9.44
N GLY A 272 8.05 -13.83 -10.09
CA GLY A 272 6.76 -14.51 -10.31
C GLY A 272 6.71 -15.98 -9.94
N ALA A 273 7.64 -16.46 -9.11
CA ALA A 273 7.68 -17.83 -8.63
C ALA A 273 7.91 -17.89 -7.11
N PRO A 274 7.41 -18.95 -6.42
CA PRO A 274 7.81 -19.24 -5.06
C PRO A 274 9.33 -19.37 -4.92
N LEU A 275 9.87 -18.92 -3.79
CA LEU A 275 11.32 -18.99 -3.53
C LEU A 275 11.85 -20.43 -3.40
N GLY A 276 11.00 -21.34 -2.90
CA GLY A 276 11.39 -22.71 -2.56
C GLY A 276 11.87 -22.82 -1.10
N GLU A 277 11.70 -24.01 -0.52
CA GLU A 277 11.94 -24.26 0.91
C GLU A 277 13.35 -23.91 1.37
N ALA A 278 14.37 -24.25 0.57
CA ALA A 278 15.76 -23.96 0.88
C ALA A 278 16.05 -22.45 0.94
N GLU A 279 15.50 -21.69 -0.01
CA GLU A 279 15.70 -20.23 -0.04
C GLU A 279 14.89 -19.55 1.06
N ILE A 280 13.70 -20.04 1.40
CA ILE A 280 12.92 -19.53 2.54
C ILE A 280 13.68 -19.74 3.85
N ALA A 281 14.27 -20.91 4.08
CA ALA A 281 15.08 -21.17 5.26
C ALA A 281 16.28 -20.22 5.34
N ALA A 282 17.00 -20.02 4.22
CA ALA A 282 18.12 -19.09 4.15
C ALA A 282 17.68 -17.62 4.33
N THR A 283 16.52 -17.25 3.79
CA THR A 283 15.92 -15.92 3.96
C THR A 283 15.62 -15.63 5.42
N ARG A 284 15.00 -16.59 6.12
CA ARG A 284 14.71 -16.49 7.56
C ARG A 284 15.96 -16.26 8.39
N GLU A 285 17.02 -17.01 8.13
CA GLU A 285 18.31 -16.80 8.79
C GLU A 285 18.87 -15.41 8.51
N ASN A 286 18.88 -14.99 7.24
CA ASN A 286 19.44 -13.71 6.80
C ASN A 286 18.72 -12.48 7.37
N ILE A 287 17.39 -12.54 7.51
CA ILE A 287 16.60 -11.43 8.09
C ILE A 287 16.39 -11.56 9.60
N GLY A 288 16.92 -12.61 10.23
CA GLY A 288 16.77 -12.86 11.67
C GLY A 288 15.37 -13.29 12.10
N TRP A 289 14.59 -13.93 11.22
CA TRP A 289 13.22 -14.35 11.50
C TRP A 289 13.14 -15.82 11.89
N ALA A 290 13.06 -16.09 13.20
CA ALA A 290 13.05 -17.45 13.75
C ALA A 290 11.66 -18.13 13.81
N HIS A 291 10.58 -17.41 13.44
CA HIS A 291 9.22 -17.91 13.60
C HIS A 291 8.78 -18.81 12.44
N ALA A 292 7.87 -19.74 12.74
CA ALA A 292 7.32 -20.67 11.79
C ALA A 292 6.47 -19.97 10.72
N PRO A 293 6.13 -20.65 9.60
CA PRO A 293 5.24 -20.08 8.60
C PRO A 293 3.90 -19.63 9.20
N PHE A 294 3.47 -18.42 8.84
CA PHE A 294 2.24 -17.78 9.34
C PHE A 294 2.20 -17.50 10.86
N ASP A 295 3.31 -17.65 11.56
CA ASP A 295 3.43 -17.30 12.98
C ASP A 295 4.04 -15.90 13.11
N VAL A 296 3.20 -14.92 13.47
CA VAL A 296 3.60 -13.53 13.71
C VAL A 296 3.61 -13.29 15.22
N PRO A 297 4.75 -12.85 15.80
CA PRO A 297 4.83 -12.51 17.22
C PRO A 297 3.75 -11.50 17.68
N ASP A 298 3.20 -11.73 18.87
CA ASP A 298 2.14 -10.91 19.46
C ASP A 298 2.56 -9.44 19.61
N ASP A 299 3.83 -9.16 19.92
CA ASP A 299 4.37 -7.80 20.05
C ASP A 299 4.45 -7.07 18.71
N ILE A 300 4.87 -7.75 17.64
CA ILE A 300 4.85 -7.21 16.28
C ILE A 300 3.41 -6.94 15.84
N LEU A 301 2.50 -7.90 16.06
CA LEU A 301 1.08 -7.73 15.72
C LEU A 301 0.47 -6.56 16.49
N PHE A 302 0.73 -6.47 17.80
CA PHE A 302 0.29 -5.36 18.65
C PHE A 302 0.79 -4.01 18.12
N THR A 303 2.07 -3.91 17.75
CA THR A 303 2.66 -2.68 17.20
C THR A 303 1.95 -2.24 15.90
N TRP A 304 1.61 -3.18 15.01
CA TRP A 304 0.78 -2.86 13.84
C TRP A 304 -0.64 -2.42 14.21
N ARG A 305 -1.22 -2.93 15.31
CA ARG A 305 -2.57 -2.53 15.76
C ARG A 305 -2.61 -1.15 16.38
N GLU A 306 -1.51 -0.63 16.88
CA GLU A 306 -1.43 0.76 17.31
C GLU A 306 -1.71 1.74 16.17
N ILE A 307 -1.32 1.39 14.93
CA ILE A 307 -1.64 2.18 13.73
C ILE A 307 -3.16 2.28 13.54
N ALA A 308 -3.87 1.15 13.63
CA ALA A 308 -5.33 1.11 13.54
C ALA A 308 -5.98 1.92 14.67
N GLY A 309 -5.45 1.85 15.89
CA GLY A 309 -5.92 2.64 17.04
C GLY A 309 -5.77 4.15 16.83
N ARG A 310 -4.66 4.61 16.25
CA ARG A 310 -4.50 6.03 15.86
C ARG A 310 -5.54 6.43 14.82
N GLY A 311 -5.76 5.58 13.82
CA GLY A 311 -6.77 5.80 12.79
C GLY A 311 -8.20 5.91 13.32
N GLU A 312 -8.59 5.04 14.26
CA GLU A 312 -9.88 5.11 14.93
C GLU A 312 -10.07 6.45 15.65
N ALA A 313 -9.04 6.91 16.37
CA ALA A 313 -9.09 8.21 17.04
C ALA A 313 -9.26 9.37 16.04
N MET A 314 -8.57 9.32 14.90
CA MET A 314 -8.70 10.31 13.84
C MET A 314 -10.07 10.30 13.18
N ARG A 315 -10.62 9.11 12.87
CA ARG A 315 -11.99 8.98 12.35
C ARG A 315 -13.00 9.55 13.35
N ARG A 316 -12.92 9.22 14.63
CA ARG A 316 -13.85 9.73 15.66
C ARG A 316 -13.78 11.26 15.76
N ALA A 317 -12.59 11.85 15.66
CA ALA A 317 -12.43 13.29 15.61
C ALA A 317 -13.03 13.90 14.32
N TRP A 318 -12.90 13.22 13.18
CA TRP A 318 -13.56 13.61 11.92
C TRP A 318 -15.09 13.52 12.02
N GLU A 319 -15.64 12.48 12.62
CA GLU A 319 -17.09 12.32 12.82
C GLU A 319 -17.68 13.46 13.66
N GLN A 320 -16.93 13.96 14.65
CA GLN A 320 -17.32 15.15 15.42
C GLN A 320 -17.35 16.41 14.55
N ARG A 321 -16.36 16.60 13.65
CA ARG A 321 -16.35 17.72 12.69
C ARG A 321 -17.50 17.62 11.70
N LEU A 322 -17.78 16.43 11.18
CA LEU A 322 -18.92 16.17 10.30
C LEU A 322 -20.24 16.49 11.01
N ALA A 323 -20.43 16.02 12.23
CA ALA A 323 -21.64 16.27 13.01
C ALA A 323 -21.90 17.76 13.26
N ALA A 324 -20.83 18.56 13.41
CA ALA A 324 -20.91 20.01 13.62
C ALA A 324 -20.99 20.84 12.33
N SER A 325 -20.75 20.23 11.15
CA SER A 325 -20.65 20.97 9.89
C SER A 325 -22.02 21.37 9.35
N PRO A 326 -22.22 22.63 8.91
CA PRO A 326 -23.44 23.04 8.22
C PRO A 326 -23.60 22.39 6.84
N ARG A 327 -22.56 21.71 6.33
CA ARG A 327 -22.58 21.00 5.05
C ARG A 327 -22.81 19.48 5.21
N ARG A 328 -23.09 19.01 6.43
CA ARG A 328 -23.24 17.59 6.75
C ARG A 328 -24.21 16.86 5.83
N GLU A 329 -25.47 17.30 5.76
CA GLU A 329 -26.50 16.61 4.98
C GLU A 329 -26.14 16.51 3.50
N ALA A 330 -25.64 17.61 2.92
CA ALA A 330 -25.20 17.65 1.53
C ALA A 330 -23.95 16.78 1.26
N PHE A 331 -23.07 16.62 2.26
CA PHE A 331 -21.90 15.75 2.17
C PHE A 331 -22.31 14.28 2.28
N GLU A 332 -23.12 13.92 3.29
CA GLU A 332 -23.61 12.56 3.52
C GLU A 332 -24.41 12.06 2.30
N SER A 333 -25.32 12.87 1.76
CA SER A 333 -26.09 12.54 0.55
C SER A 333 -25.20 12.28 -0.67
N ALA A 334 -24.18 13.11 -0.88
CA ALA A 334 -23.24 12.92 -1.99
C ALA A 334 -22.37 11.67 -1.84
N VAL A 335 -21.91 11.36 -0.62
CA VAL A 335 -21.14 10.14 -0.33
C VAL A 335 -22.00 8.89 -0.45
N ALA A 336 -23.28 8.97 -0.05
CA ALA A 336 -24.25 7.89 -0.18
C ALA A 336 -24.74 7.70 -1.63
N ALA A 337 -24.34 8.57 -2.56
CA ALA A 337 -24.82 8.61 -3.95
C ALA A 337 -26.36 8.73 -4.06
N GLU A 338 -26.97 9.43 -3.11
CA GLU A 338 -28.40 9.73 -3.13
C GLU A 338 -28.68 10.83 -4.16
N LEU A 339 -29.64 10.58 -5.06
CA LEU A 339 -30.10 11.58 -6.02
C LEU A 339 -31.24 12.39 -5.40
N PRO A 340 -31.29 13.72 -5.61
CA PRO A 340 -32.44 14.50 -5.23
C PRO A 340 -33.71 13.98 -5.93
N ASP A 341 -34.83 13.93 -5.21
CA ASP A 341 -36.12 13.51 -5.77
C ASP A 341 -36.50 14.30 -7.05
N THR A 342 -36.08 15.56 -7.13
CA THR A 342 -36.30 16.47 -8.26
C THR A 342 -35.59 16.06 -9.56
N VAL A 343 -34.70 15.06 -9.55
CA VAL A 343 -34.05 14.56 -10.77
C VAL A 343 -35.00 13.67 -11.59
N PHE A 344 -36.02 13.10 -10.95
CA PHE A 344 -36.97 12.17 -11.58
C PHE A 344 -38.34 12.79 -11.90
N GLU A 345 -38.53 14.07 -11.60
CA GLU A 345 -39.71 14.87 -11.98
C GLU A 345 -39.55 15.50 -13.38
#